data_AF-A0A2S8R8K8-F1
#
_entry.id   AF-A0A2S8R8K8-F1
#
_cell.length_a   1.000
_cell.length_b   1.000
_cell.length_c   1.000
_cell.angle_alpha   90.00
_cell.angle_beta   90.00
_cell.angle_gamma   90.00
#
_symmetry.space_group_name_H-M   'P 1'
#
loop_
_entity.id
_entity.type
_entity.pdbx_description
1 polymer ?
#
loop_
_entity_poly.entity_id
_entity_poly.type
_entity_poly.pdbx_seq_one_letter_code
_entity_poly.pdbx_strand_id
1 'polypeptide(L)'
;MVEAVYKVIKKAQPDFNFQVDIDLTFEDIDNLSEDLLDMVKYSVSKGILNGRNNKILDLSTACTRQELMVYAKNAYEFVVYEAGLDSKGAFWEVSYNGNTVYLFGSMHYADSSIYPLSKDILNAFEASDILVLEVGPGNREDPSLYMMERGMYQDENTLEQNIPEEVYEMFVETIQPYGIQEEFYNKLKPWYAGFLITGLNMEANSYSAGLGIEMFFTLKAMGTKEITEIEGIKFQADMLDSFSEELQIEFLKWALAEIEEEESIETVDKILESWKNGDAEQLAKLLRGNDDGDNEALKEYNKKMWEERDNNMTKGIPY
;
A
#
# COMPACT_ATOMS: atom_id res chain seq x y z
N MET A 1 20.43 -22.17 -14.95
CA MET A 1 19.47 -21.29 -14.26
C MET A 1 18.09 -21.95 -14.19
N VAL A 2 17.47 -22.28 -15.34
CA VAL A 2 16.17 -22.96 -15.42
C VAL A 2 16.07 -24.17 -14.48
N GLU A 3 17.02 -25.11 -14.59
CA GLU A 3 17.08 -26.30 -13.75
C GLU A 3 17.10 -25.99 -12.24
N ALA A 4 17.90 -25.00 -11.83
CA ALA A 4 18.05 -24.64 -10.42
C ALA A 4 16.74 -24.09 -9.85
N VAL A 5 16.10 -23.15 -10.56
CA VAL A 5 14.85 -22.54 -10.11
C VAL A 5 13.71 -23.55 -10.12
N TYR A 6 13.60 -24.38 -11.16
CA TYR A 6 12.61 -25.46 -11.22
C TYR A 6 12.74 -26.39 -10.00
N LYS A 7 13.95 -26.82 -9.67
CA LYS A 7 14.19 -27.70 -8.50
C LYS A 7 13.85 -27.02 -7.18
N VAL A 8 14.11 -25.71 -7.05
CA VAL A 8 13.72 -24.93 -5.87
C VAL A 8 12.19 -24.88 -5.75
N ILE A 9 11.48 -24.52 -6.83
CA ILE A 9 10.01 -24.48 -6.83
C ILE A 9 9.45 -25.86 -6.47
N LYS A 10 9.92 -26.93 -7.11
CA LYS A 10 9.49 -28.31 -6.86
C LYS A 10 9.74 -28.77 -5.43
N LYS A 11 10.81 -28.27 -4.80
CA LYS A 11 11.11 -28.60 -3.41
C LYS A 11 10.26 -27.81 -2.41
N ALA A 12 10.00 -26.54 -2.72
CA ALA A 12 9.23 -25.63 -1.86
C ALA A 12 7.70 -25.84 -1.98
N GLN A 13 7.23 -26.21 -3.17
CA GLN A 13 5.82 -26.41 -3.51
C GLN A 13 5.60 -27.82 -4.08
N PRO A 14 5.70 -28.87 -3.25
CA PRO A 14 5.60 -30.25 -3.71
C PRO A 14 4.22 -30.62 -4.29
N ASP A 15 3.18 -29.87 -3.92
CA ASP A 15 1.79 -30.11 -4.32
C ASP A 15 1.42 -29.47 -5.68
N PHE A 16 2.30 -28.66 -6.26
CA PHE A 16 2.07 -28.10 -7.60
C PHE A 16 2.09 -29.19 -8.66
N ASN A 17 1.30 -29.00 -9.72
CA ASN A 17 1.35 -29.89 -10.88
C ASN A 17 2.54 -29.54 -11.77
N PHE A 18 3.57 -30.38 -11.75
CA PHE A 18 4.77 -30.25 -12.59
C PHE A 18 4.68 -30.96 -13.94
N GLN A 19 3.59 -31.69 -14.21
CA GLN A 19 3.40 -32.34 -15.51
C GLN A 19 2.88 -31.33 -16.53
N VAL A 20 3.58 -31.23 -17.66
CA VAL A 20 3.25 -30.30 -18.72
C VAL A 20 3.35 -31.01 -20.06
N ASP A 21 2.24 -31.02 -20.78
CA ASP A 21 2.14 -31.61 -22.12
C ASP A 21 2.01 -30.48 -23.14
N ILE A 22 3.14 -29.88 -23.48
CA ILE A 22 3.24 -28.87 -24.54
C ILE A 22 4.37 -29.22 -25.51
N ASP A 23 4.15 -28.85 -26.77
CA ASP A 23 5.19 -28.80 -27.78
C ASP A 23 5.78 -27.39 -27.85
N LEU A 24 7.09 -27.30 -27.70
CA LEU A 24 7.82 -26.04 -27.84
C LEU A 24 8.14 -25.81 -29.31
N THR A 25 7.96 -24.57 -29.77
CA THR A 25 8.17 -24.17 -31.17
C THR A 25 9.52 -23.47 -31.40
N PHE A 26 10.39 -23.46 -30.39
CA PHE A 26 11.69 -22.81 -30.45
C PHE A 26 12.69 -23.62 -31.30
N GLU A 27 13.49 -22.92 -32.10
CA GLU A 27 14.42 -23.52 -33.08
C GLU A 27 15.71 -24.07 -32.42
N ASP A 28 15.96 -23.74 -31.15
CA ASP A 28 17.23 -23.98 -30.46
C ASP A 28 17.15 -24.98 -29.29
N ILE A 29 16.13 -25.84 -29.26
CA ILE A 29 15.87 -26.79 -28.17
C ILE A 29 16.20 -28.26 -28.50
N ASP A 30 16.52 -28.57 -29.76
CA ASP A 30 16.68 -29.95 -30.26
C ASP A 30 17.81 -30.73 -29.57
N ASN A 31 18.76 -30.04 -28.94
CA ASN A 31 19.93 -30.63 -28.29
C ASN A 31 19.81 -30.72 -26.76
N LEU A 32 18.65 -30.40 -26.17
CA LEU A 32 18.45 -30.49 -24.72
C LEU A 32 18.30 -31.96 -24.30
N SER A 33 18.79 -32.30 -23.10
CA SER A 33 18.45 -33.59 -22.48
C SER A 33 16.95 -33.65 -22.17
N GLU A 34 16.38 -34.85 -22.13
CA GLU A 34 14.95 -35.06 -21.83
C GLU A 34 14.54 -34.39 -20.51
N ASP A 35 15.31 -34.62 -19.44
CA ASP A 35 15.08 -33.97 -18.13
C ASP A 35 15.09 -32.43 -18.21
N LEU A 36 16.01 -31.84 -18.98
CA LEU A 36 16.10 -30.38 -19.11
C LEU A 36 14.97 -29.85 -19.99
N LEU A 37 14.60 -30.58 -21.04
CA LEU A 37 13.48 -30.24 -21.91
C LEU A 37 12.17 -30.17 -21.13
N ASP A 38 11.91 -31.10 -20.22
CA ASP A 38 10.72 -31.08 -19.35
C ASP A 38 10.70 -29.86 -18.42
N MET A 39 11.84 -29.51 -17.83
CA MET A 39 11.97 -28.31 -17.00
C MET A 39 11.75 -27.03 -17.81
N VAL A 40 12.27 -26.99 -19.04
CA VAL A 40 12.07 -25.86 -19.97
C VAL A 40 10.61 -25.76 -20.39
N LYS A 41 9.97 -26.87 -20.77
CA LYS A 41 8.53 -26.95 -21.07
C LYS A 41 7.71 -26.40 -19.91
N TYR A 42 8.01 -26.83 -18.69
CA TYR A 42 7.35 -26.31 -17.50
C TYR A 42 7.53 -24.79 -17.38
N SER A 43 8.77 -24.31 -17.37
CA SER A 43 9.06 -22.88 -17.20
C SER A 43 8.47 -22.00 -18.29
N VAL A 44 8.42 -22.46 -19.54
CA VAL A 44 7.75 -21.75 -20.65
C VAL A 44 6.24 -21.77 -20.46
N SER A 45 5.64 -22.93 -20.17
CA SER A 45 4.18 -23.06 -20.01
C SER A 45 3.61 -22.18 -18.91
N LYS A 46 4.42 -21.91 -17.88
CA LYS A 46 4.05 -21.08 -16.73
C LYS A 46 4.47 -19.61 -16.89
N GLY A 47 5.07 -19.23 -18.02
CA GLY A 47 5.55 -17.87 -18.28
C GLY A 47 6.76 -17.44 -17.44
N ILE A 48 7.43 -18.39 -16.77
CA ILE A 48 8.64 -18.13 -15.98
C ILE A 48 9.80 -17.80 -16.94
N LEU A 49 9.96 -18.64 -17.97
CA LEU A 49 10.95 -18.46 -19.02
C LEU A 49 10.29 -17.86 -20.26
N ASN A 50 10.79 -16.71 -20.69
CA ASN A 50 10.48 -16.13 -21.99
C ASN A 50 11.72 -16.24 -22.90
N GLY A 51 11.51 -16.53 -24.19
CA GLY A 51 12.59 -16.53 -25.16
C GLY A 51 13.09 -15.12 -25.49
N ARG A 52 14.27 -15.03 -26.12
CA ARG A 52 14.78 -13.79 -26.76
C ARG A 52 13.76 -13.20 -27.73
N ASN A 53 13.00 -14.09 -28.37
CA ASN A 53 11.87 -13.82 -29.23
C ASN A 53 11.04 -15.12 -29.36
N ASN A 54 10.02 -15.11 -30.22
CA ASN A 54 9.10 -16.25 -30.40
C ASN A 54 9.74 -17.49 -31.07
N LYS A 55 11.03 -17.45 -31.41
CA LYS A 55 11.75 -18.54 -32.11
C LYS A 55 12.97 -19.04 -31.35
N ILE A 56 13.56 -18.23 -30.46
CA ILE A 56 14.84 -18.53 -29.82
C ILE A 56 14.72 -18.37 -28.31
N LEU A 57 15.03 -19.43 -27.54
CA LEU A 57 15.16 -19.36 -26.07
C LEU A 57 16.51 -18.83 -25.62
N ASP A 58 17.58 -19.21 -26.32
CA ASP A 58 18.97 -18.86 -26.05
C ASP A 58 19.51 -19.41 -24.71
N LEU A 59 19.24 -20.68 -24.42
CA LEU A 59 19.68 -21.31 -23.16
C LEU A 59 21.20 -21.57 -23.09
N SER A 60 21.90 -21.45 -24.22
CA SER A 60 23.33 -21.77 -24.34
C SER A 60 24.25 -20.59 -24.01
N THR A 61 23.74 -19.36 -24.05
CA THR A 61 24.53 -18.17 -23.72
C THR A 61 24.55 -17.92 -22.21
N ALA A 62 25.56 -17.15 -21.78
CA ALA A 62 25.66 -16.76 -20.39
C ALA A 62 24.50 -15.82 -20.03
N CYS A 63 23.68 -16.25 -19.07
CA CYS A 63 22.62 -15.42 -18.51
C CYS A 63 23.17 -14.11 -17.97
N THR A 64 22.62 -12.99 -18.42
CA THR A 64 22.94 -11.67 -17.87
C THR A 64 22.32 -11.49 -16.48
N ARG A 65 22.81 -10.51 -15.71
CA ARG A 65 22.21 -10.19 -14.40
C ARG A 65 20.75 -9.75 -14.53
N GLN A 66 20.41 -9.02 -15.58
CA GLN A 66 19.04 -8.58 -15.85
C GLN A 66 18.12 -9.77 -16.16
N GLU A 67 18.56 -10.69 -17.02
CA GLU A 67 17.81 -11.92 -17.32
C GLU A 67 17.55 -12.76 -16.06
N LEU A 68 18.57 -12.87 -15.19
CA LEU A 68 18.42 -13.57 -13.92
C LEU A 68 17.35 -12.91 -13.03
N MET A 69 17.36 -11.57 -12.93
CA MET A 69 16.37 -10.84 -12.13
C MET A 69 14.96 -10.98 -12.70
N VAL A 70 14.79 -10.87 -14.02
CA VAL A 70 13.48 -11.07 -14.68
C VAL A 70 12.98 -12.49 -14.48
N TYR A 71 13.84 -13.49 -14.66
CA TYR A 71 13.47 -14.88 -14.46
C TYR A 71 13.09 -15.17 -13.01
N ALA A 72 13.86 -14.66 -12.04
CA ALA A 72 13.56 -14.80 -10.62
C ALA A 72 12.24 -14.11 -10.25
N LYS A 73 11.97 -12.91 -10.77
CA LYS A 73 10.68 -12.21 -10.62
C LYS A 73 9.53 -13.07 -11.15
N ASN A 74 9.62 -13.57 -12.38
CA ASN A 74 8.54 -14.34 -12.99
C ASN A 74 8.30 -15.65 -12.23
N ALA A 75 9.37 -16.31 -11.76
CA ALA A 75 9.27 -17.50 -10.92
C ALA A 75 8.57 -17.20 -9.58
N TYR A 76 8.93 -16.10 -8.93
CA TYR A 76 8.30 -15.63 -7.70
C TYR A 76 6.81 -15.35 -7.92
N GLU A 77 6.46 -14.53 -8.91
CA GLU A 77 5.07 -14.21 -9.22
C GLU A 77 4.25 -15.45 -9.58
N PHE A 78 4.81 -16.36 -10.39
CA PHE A 78 4.17 -17.64 -10.70
C PHE A 78 3.84 -18.41 -9.41
N VAL A 79 4.81 -18.58 -8.51
CA VAL A 79 4.60 -19.32 -7.26
C VAL A 79 3.54 -18.66 -6.39
N VAL A 80 3.58 -17.33 -6.25
CA VAL A 80 2.59 -16.59 -5.47
C VAL A 80 1.18 -16.79 -6.02
N TYR A 81 0.97 -16.60 -7.32
CA TYR A 81 -0.34 -16.75 -7.94
C TYR A 81 -0.83 -18.21 -7.95
N GLU A 82 0.04 -19.18 -8.22
CA GLU A 82 -0.34 -20.60 -8.25
C GLU A 82 -0.70 -21.10 -6.83
N ALA A 83 -0.07 -20.54 -5.78
CA ALA A 83 -0.39 -20.85 -4.39
C ALA A 83 -1.57 -20.03 -3.82
N GLY A 84 -2.09 -19.03 -4.55
CA GLY A 84 -3.15 -18.13 -4.07
C GLY A 84 -2.69 -17.25 -2.90
N LEU A 85 -1.41 -16.87 -2.89
CA LEU A 85 -0.78 -16.01 -1.88
C LEU A 85 -0.70 -14.53 -2.32
N ASP A 86 -1.28 -14.21 -3.46
CA ASP A 86 -1.41 -12.83 -3.95
C ASP A 86 -2.39 -12.04 -3.07
N SER A 87 -2.12 -10.74 -2.96
CA SER A 87 -2.92 -9.86 -2.11
C SER A 87 -4.27 -9.58 -2.75
N LYS A 88 -5.34 -10.01 -2.08
CA LYS A 88 -6.73 -9.87 -2.52
C LYS A 88 -7.30 -8.51 -2.20
N GLY A 89 -6.79 -7.87 -1.14
CA GLY A 89 -7.24 -6.58 -0.64
C GLY A 89 -8.72 -6.57 -0.24
N ALA A 90 -9.15 -5.44 0.32
CA ALA A 90 -10.57 -5.17 0.55
C ALA A 90 -11.18 -4.69 -0.78
N PHE A 91 -11.72 -5.60 -1.59
CA PHE A 91 -12.07 -5.34 -2.98
C PHE A 91 -13.52 -5.73 -3.32
N TRP A 92 -14.27 -4.78 -3.88
CA TRP A 92 -15.67 -4.97 -4.25
C TRP A 92 -15.96 -4.48 -5.67
N GLU A 93 -16.84 -5.19 -6.37
CA GLU A 93 -17.45 -4.76 -7.62
C GLU A 93 -18.89 -4.34 -7.36
N VAL A 94 -19.26 -3.14 -7.82
CA VAL A 94 -20.62 -2.62 -7.78
C VAL A 94 -21.05 -2.32 -9.20
N SER A 95 -22.11 -2.99 -9.65
CA SER A 95 -22.68 -2.78 -10.99
C SER A 95 -24.05 -2.11 -10.90
N TYR A 96 -24.22 -0.98 -11.59
CA TYR A 96 -25.46 -0.21 -11.61
C TYR A 96 -25.69 0.48 -12.95
N ASN A 97 -26.88 0.34 -13.53
CA ASN A 97 -27.29 0.96 -14.82
C ASN A 97 -26.30 0.78 -15.99
N GLY A 98 -25.56 -0.34 -16.01
CA GLY A 98 -24.56 -0.62 -17.05
C GLY A 98 -23.18 -0.02 -16.77
N ASN A 99 -23.01 0.69 -15.65
CA ASN A 99 -21.72 1.12 -15.13
C ASN A 99 -21.21 0.12 -14.09
N THR A 100 -19.89 -0.03 -14.02
CA THR A 100 -19.21 -0.86 -13.02
C THR A 100 -18.23 0.01 -12.26
N VAL A 101 -18.33 0.00 -10.93
CA VAL A 101 -17.42 0.68 -10.02
C VAL A 101 -16.70 -0.39 -9.21
N TYR A 102 -15.38 -0.30 -9.20
CA TYR A 102 -14.54 -1.12 -8.34
C TYR A 102 -14.12 -0.30 -7.12
N LEU A 103 -14.58 -0.71 -5.94
CA LEU A 103 -14.18 -0.09 -4.68
C LEU A 103 -13.02 -0.90 -4.10
N PHE A 104 -11.90 -0.22 -3.87
CA PHE A 104 -10.71 -0.84 -3.33
C PHE A 104 -10.27 -0.13 -2.05
N GLY A 105 -10.27 -0.85 -0.93
CA GLY A 105 -9.78 -0.34 0.34
C GLY A 105 -8.27 -0.18 0.28
N SER A 106 -7.79 0.94 0.78
CA SER A 106 -6.39 1.31 0.64
C SER A 106 -5.52 0.93 1.83
N MET A 107 -4.20 0.89 1.57
CA MET A 107 -3.13 0.81 2.56
C MET A 107 -2.10 1.89 2.20
N HIS A 108 -2.03 2.96 2.99
CA HIS A 108 -1.11 4.08 2.73
C HIS A 108 0.34 3.69 2.97
N TYR A 109 0.60 2.89 4.02
CA TYR A 109 1.90 2.35 4.34
C TYR A 109 1.85 0.83 4.21
N ALA A 110 2.87 0.27 3.56
CA ALA A 110 2.98 -1.16 3.39
C ALA A 110 4.45 -1.58 3.39
N ASP A 111 4.70 -2.86 3.67
CA ASP A 111 5.96 -3.50 3.36
C ASP A 111 5.92 -4.14 1.96
N SER A 112 7.05 -4.73 1.54
CA SER A 112 7.14 -5.36 0.21
C SER A 112 6.25 -6.60 0.03
N SER A 113 5.75 -7.20 1.12
CA SER A 113 4.93 -8.41 1.10
C SER A 113 3.49 -8.14 0.62
N ILE A 114 3.08 -6.87 0.51
CA ILE A 114 1.79 -6.48 -0.06
C ILE A 114 1.66 -6.82 -1.56
N TYR A 115 2.78 -7.04 -2.25
CA TYR A 115 2.80 -7.38 -3.67
C TYR A 115 3.23 -8.83 -3.91
N PRO A 116 2.77 -9.46 -5.01
CA PRO A 116 1.87 -8.93 -6.04
C PRO A 116 0.39 -8.85 -5.61
N LEU A 117 -0.33 -7.90 -6.21
CA LEU A 117 -1.79 -7.82 -6.11
C LEU A 117 -2.45 -8.91 -6.94
N SER A 118 -3.69 -9.25 -6.57
CA SER A 118 -4.49 -10.23 -7.29
C SER A 118 -4.73 -9.83 -8.74
N LYS A 119 -4.84 -10.85 -9.60
CA LYS A 119 -5.15 -10.61 -11.02
C LYS A 119 -6.51 -9.97 -11.20
N ASP A 120 -7.46 -10.22 -10.31
CA ASP A 120 -8.79 -9.61 -10.37
C ASP A 120 -8.72 -8.10 -10.17
N ILE A 121 -7.95 -7.62 -9.19
CA ILE A 121 -7.69 -6.18 -8.99
C ILE A 121 -6.99 -5.59 -10.23
N LEU A 122 -5.94 -6.25 -10.71
CA LEU A 122 -5.18 -5.75 -11.87
C LEU A 122 -6.05 -5.68 -13.13
N ASN A 123 -6.87 -6.69 -13.39
CA ASN A 123 -7.78 -6.72 -14.53
C ASN A 123 -8.87 -5.65 -14.41
N ALA A 124 -9.43 -5.44 -13.22
CA ALA A 124 -10.40 -4.38 -12.97
C ALA A 124 -9.80 -2.99 -13.22
N PHE A 125 -8.56 -2.75 -12.78
CA PHE A 125 -7.85 -1.52 -13.11
C PHE A 125 -7.66 -1.36 -14.62
N GLU A 126 -7.21 -2.39 -15.33
CA GLU A 126 -7.03 -2.31 -16.78
C GLU A 126 -8.35 -2.03 -17.51
N ALA A 127 -9.45 -2.64 -17.07
CA ALA A 127 -10.79 -2.46 -17.62
C ALA A 127 -11.45 -1.11 -17.27
N SER A 128 -10.94 -0.40 -16.25
CA SER A 128 -11.50 0.88 -15.81
C SER A 128 -10.97 2.04 -16.66
N ASP A 129 -11.84 2.99 -17.00
CA ASP A 129 -11.48 4.19 -17.75
C ASP A 129 -10.83 5.27 -16.87
N ILE A 130 -11.24 5.33 -15.59
CA ILE A 130 -10.88 6.39 -14.63
C ILE A 130 -10.38 5.74 -13.34
N LEU A 131 -9.28 6.28 -12.79
CA LEU A 131 -8.85 6.01 -11.42
C LEU A 131 -9.37 7.13 -10.51
N VAL A 132 -10.11 6.77 -9.46
CA VAL A 132 -10.61 7.73 -8.47
C VAL A 132 -9.87 7.51 -7.15
N LEU A 133 -9.22 8.55 -6.64
CA LEU A 133 -8.49 8.53 -5.36
C LEU A 133 -9.21 9.37 -4.30
N GLU A 134 -8.90 9.17 -3.03
CA GLU A 134 -9.38 10.07 -1.96
C GLU A 134 -8.90 11.50 -2.20
N VAL A 135 -7.60 11.63 -2.45
CA VAL A 135 -6.92 12.86 -2.87
C VAL A 135 -6.21 12.59 -4.19
N GLY A 136 -6.51 13.41 -5.20
CA GLY A 136 -5.89 13.33 -6.50
C GLY A 136 -4.68 14.25 -6.62
N PRO A 137 -3.94 14.18 -7.73
CA PRO A 137 -2.73 14.97 -7.94
C PRO A 137 -2.94 16.50 -8.02
N GLY A 138 -4.16 17.02 -7.88
CA GLY A 138 -4.46 18.45 -7.93
C GLY A 138 -4.22 19.10 -9.29
N ASN A 139 -5.03 20.09 -9.68
CA ASN A 139 -4.89 20.72 -11.00
C ASN A 139 -3.79 21.81 -11.05
N ARG A 140 -3.27 22.31 -9.92
CA ARG A 140 -2.38 23.50 -9.89
C ARG A 140 -1.38 23.63 -8.73
N GLU A 141 -1.58 22.97 -7.59
CA GLU A 141 -0.68 23.03 -6.42
C GLU A 141 -0.42 21.62 -5.90
N ASP A 142 0.77 21.39 -5.36
CA ASP A 142 1.13 20.12 -4.71
C ASP A 142 0.23 19.93 -3.48
N PRO A 143 -0.62 18.88 -3.43
CA PRO A 143 -1.50 18.61 -2.31
C PRO A 143 -0.78 18.64 -0.95
N SER A 144 0.45 18.16 -0.89
CA SER A 144 1.22 18.13 0.36
C SER A 144 1.47 19.52 0.95
N LEU A 145 1.55 20.56 0.11
CA LEU A 145 1.78 21.92 0.57
C LEU A 145 0.58 22.49 1.34
N TYR A 146 -0.64 22.24 0.87
CA TYR A 146 -1.84 22.72 1.56
C TYR A 146 -2.01 21.99 2.90
N MET A 147 -1.75 20.68 2.95
CA MET A 147 -1.77 19.92 4.21
C MET A 147 -0.77 20.50 5.21
N MET A 148 0.47 20.76 4.76
CA MET A 148 1.52 21.36 5.60
C MET A 148 1.14 22.77 6.06
N GLU A 149 0.62 23.62 5.18
CA GLU A 149 0.17 24.98 5.53
C GLU A 149 -0.89 24.94 6.64
N ARG A 150 -1.88 24.04 6.54
CA ARG A 150 -2.90 23.87 7.57
C ARG A 150 -2.36 23.22 8.84
N GLY A 151 -1.38 22.34 8.72
CA GLY A 151 -0.71 21.65 9.81
C GLY A 151 0.27 22.51 10.59
N MET A 152 0.57 23.73 10.13
CA MET A 152 1.47 24.65 10.81
C MET A 152 0.73 25.86 11.40
N TYR A 153 1.24 26.39 12.51
CA TYR A 153 0.87 27.71 13.02
C TYR A 153 1.37 28.79 12.08
N GLN A 154 0.45 29.67 11.67
CA GLN A 154 0.74 30.81 10.79
C GLN A 154 0.96 32.12 11.57
N ASP A 155 0.84 32.06 12.90
CA ASP A 155 1.03 33.17 13.83
C ASP A 155 2.20 32.88 14.80
N GLU A 156 2.23 33.62 15.91
CA GLU A 156 3.26 33.48 16.94
C GLU A 156 3.05 32.28 17.88
N ASN A 157 1.98 31.50 17.69
CA ASN A 157 1.79 30.27 18.45
C ASN A 157 2.87 29.24 18.10
N THR A 158 3.12 28.36 19.07
CA THR A 158 4.03 27.23 18.93
C THR A 158 3.39 25.95 19.46
N LEU A 159 3.95 24.80 19.07
CA LEU A 159 3.54 23.51 19.59
C LEU A 159 3.66 23.47 21.12
N GLU A 160 4.81 23.92 21.65
CA GLU A 160 5.11 24.02 23.09
C GLU A 160 4.04 24.79 23.88
N GLN A 161 3.47 25.86 23.30
CA GLN A 161 2.47 26.70 23.97
C GLN A 161 1.06 26.06 24.00
N ASN A 162 0.80 25.09 23.13
CA ASN A 162 -0.54 24.57 22.86
C ASN A 162 -0.70 23.09 23.23
N ILE A 163 0.30 22.48 23.89
CA ILE A 163 0.21 21.12 24.43
C ILE A 163 0.76 21.08 25.86
N PRO A 164 0.40 20.06 26.68
CA PRO A 164 0.99 19.89 28.00
C PRO A 164 2.52 19.69 27.93
N GLU A 165 3.24 20.23 28.91
CA GLU A 165 4.72 20.17 28.99
C GLU A 165 5.26 18.74 28.84
N GLU A 166 4.66 17.76 29.52
CA GLU A 166 5.03 16.34 29.42
C GLU A 166 4.91 15.79 27.99
N VAL A 167 3.86 16.16 27.26
CA VAL A 167 3.65 15.71 25.87
C VAL A 167 4.68 16.35 24.94
N TYR A 168 5.03 17.62 25.18
CA TYR A 168 6.06 18.31 24.42
C TYR A 168 7.44 17.68 24.63
N GLU A 169 7.81 17.37 25.87
CA GLU A 169 9.08 16.69 26.18
C GLU A 169 9.18 15.33 25.48
N MET A 170 8.13 14.50 25.56
CA MET A 170 8.06 13.20 24.86
C MET A 170 8.17 13.35 23.33
N PHE A 171 7.46 14.33 22.75
CA PHE A 171 7.54 14.61 21.33
C PHE A 171 8.96 14.99 20.91
N VAL A 172 9.61 15.91 21.63
CA VAL A 172 10.98 16.36 21.33
C VAL A 172 11.97 15.20 21.42
N GLU A 173 11.88 14.37 22.47
CA GLU A 173 12.72 13.18 22.63
C GLU A 173 12.56 12.21 21.44
N THR A 174 11.34 12.06 20.95
CA THR A 174 11.01 11.16 19.84
C THR A 174 11.57 11.66 18.50
N ILE A 175 11.46 12.96 18.20
CA ILE A 175 11.84 13.49 16.87
C ILE A 175 13.31 13.88 16.75
N GLN A 176 13.99 14.16 17.87
CA GLN A 176 15.37 14.64 17.86
C GLN A 176 16.35 13.69 17.15
N PRO A 177 16.26 12.34 17.27
CA PRO A 177 17.09 11.41 16.53
C PRO A 177 16.99 11.52 15.01
N TYR A 178 15.86 12.03 14.50
CA TYR A 178 15.61 12.23 13.06
C TYR A 178 16.19 13.54 12.52
N GLY A 179 16.79 14.38 13.37
CA GLY A 179 17.48 15.61 12.97
C GLY A 179 16.54 16.77 12.58
N ILE A 180 15.27 16.70 12.95
CA ILE A 180 14.28 17.76 12.70
C ILE A 180 14.57 18.94 13.64
N GLN A 181 14.70 20.14 13.07
CA GLN A 181 15.07 21.34 13.82
C GLN A 181 13.88 21.93 14.59
N GLU A 182 14.16 22.51 15.75
CA GLU A 182 13.17 23.18 16.61
C GLU A 182 12.36 24.24 15.89
N GLU A 183 13.00 25.06 15.05
CA GLU A 183 12.32 26.08 14.25
C GLU A 183 11.21 25.49 13.36
N PHE A 184 11.36 24.24 12.91
CA PHE A 184 10.36 23.55 12.10
C PHE A 184 9.31 22.86 12.95
N TYR A 185 9.73 21.99 13.88
CA TYR A 185 8.76 21.17 14.62
C TYR A 185 7.92 22.01 15.59
N ASN A 186 8.45 23.11 16.11
CA ASN A 186 7.72 23.95 17.06
C ASN A 186 6.65 24.82 16.37
N LYS A 187 6.63 24.83 15.03
CA LYS A 187 5.54 25.42 14.24
C LYS A 187 4.42 24.45 13.91
N LEU A 188 4.55 23.16 14.23
CA LEU A 188 3.48 22.20 13.96
C LEU A 188 2.31 22.40 14.91
N LYS A 189 1.09 22.20 14.40
CA LYS A 189 -0.09 21.97 15.22
C LYS A 189 -0.08 20.53 15.75
N PRO A 190 -0.72 20.23 16.89
CA PRO A 190 -0.62 18.91 17.51
C PRO A 190 -1.07 17.76 16.59
N TRP A 191 -2.13 17.95 15.80
CA TRP A 191 -2.59 16.92 14.86
C TRP A 191 -1.55 16.55 13.80
N TYR A 192 -0.83 17.54 13.28
CA TYR A 192 0.19 17.33 12.25
C TYR A 192 1.48 16.77 12.85
N ALA A 193 1.81 17.17 14.09
CA ALA A 193 2.86 16.51 14.86
C ALA A 193 2.54 15.02 15.07
N GLY A 194 1.29 14.66 15.36
CA GLY A 194 0.84 13.26 15.44
C GLY A 194 1.09 12.49 14.14
N PHE A 195 0.70 13.04 12.99
CA PHE A 195 0.98 12.40 11.68
C PHE A 195 2.47 12.22 11.41
N LEU A 196 3.30 13.21 11.77
CA LEU A 196 4.75 13.10 11.64
C LEU A 196 5.27 11.92 12.47
N ILE A 197 4.84 11.81 13.73
CA ILE A 197 5.20 10.70 14.62
C ILE A 197 4.79 9.35 14.03
N THR A 198 3.54 9.20 13.59
CA THR A 198 3.05 7.96 12.94
C THR A 198 3.88 7.61 11.71
N GLY A 199 4.18 8.59 10.85
CA GLY A 199 5.00 8.37 9.65
C GLY A 199 6.41 7.90 9.97
N LEU A 200 7.06 8.51 10.95
CA LEU A 200 8.39 8.10 11.43
C LEU A 200 8.36 6.69 12.04
N ASN A 201 7.31 6.35 12.80
CA ASN A 201 7.13 5.01 13.35
C ASN A 201 7.02 3.95 12.24
N MET A 202 6.24 4.23 11.19
CA MET A 202 6.10 3.31 10.05
C MET A 202 7.45 3.11 9.35
N GLU A 203 8.19 4.18 9.06
CA GLU A 203 9.50 4.08 8.40
C GLU A 203 10.54 3.33 9.25
N ALA A 204 10.57 3.57 10.56
CA ALA A 204 11.45 2.85 11.50
C ALA A 204 11.18 1.33 11.49
N ASN A 205 9.94 0.94 11.21
CA ASN A 205 9.48 -0.45 11.14
C ASN A 205 9.44 -1.02 9.70
N SER A 206 10.18 -0.41 8.76
CA SER A 206 10.30 -0.88 7.36
C SER A 206 9.01 -0.85 6.53
N TYR A 207 8.00 -0.10 6.99
CA TYR A 207 6.84 0.25 6.20
C TYR A 207 7.12 1.51 5.38
N SER A 208 6.58 1.60 4.17
CA SER A 208 6.82 2.73 3.28
C SER A 208 5.55 3.21 2.61
N ALA A 209 5.35 4.53 2.61
CA ALA A 209 4.32 5.18 1.80
C ALA A 209 4.53 4.97 0.29
N GLY A 210 5.78 4.77 -0.13
CA GLY A 210 6.11 4.47 -1.52
C GLY A 210 5.64 3.08 -2.00
N LEU A 211 5.32 2.19 -1.07
CA LEU A 211 4.72 0.88 -1.34
C LEU A 211 3.19 0.89 -1.19
N GLY A 212 2.60 2.00 -0.75
CA GLY A 212 1.17 2.17 -0.59
C GLY A 212 0.38 2.01 -1.89
N ILE A 213 -0.89 1.65 -1.74
CA ILE A 213 -1.78 1.31 -2.86
C ILE A 213 -2.08 2.51 -3.75
N GLU A 214 -2.25 3.71 -3.17
CA GLU A 214 -2.43 4.94 -3.94
C GLU A 214 -1.23 5.22 -4.83
N MET A 215 -0.02 5.09 -4.29
CA MET A 215 1.21 5.36 -5.04
C MET A 215 1.33 4.38 -6.21
N PHE A 216 1.08 3.09 -5.97
CA PHE A 216 1.12 2.07 -7.02
C PHE A 216 0.16 2.37 -8.17
N PHE A 217 -1.11 2.63 -7.87
CA PHE A 217 -2.10 2.89 -8.92
C PHE A 217 -1.95 4.26 -9.57
N THR A 218 -1.53 5.28 -8.82
CA THR A 218 -1.19 6.59 -9.38
C THR A 218 -0.11 6.43 -10.43
N LEU A 219 1.03 5.81 -10.09
CA LEU A 219 2.13 5.57 -11.02
C LEU A 219 1.71 4.72 -12.23
N LYS A 220 0.85 3.72 -12.03
CA LYS A 220 0.34 2.86 -13.10
C LYS A 220 -0.65 3.59 -14.04
N ALA A 221 -1.41 4.55 -13.52
CA ALA A 221 -2.37 5.36 -14.28
C ALA A 221 -1.73 6.57 -15.00
N MET A 222 -0.54 7.00 -14.57
CA MET A 222 0.16 8.15 -15.16
C MET A 222 0.32 7.99 -16.68
N GLY A 223 -0.32 8.89 -17.43
CA GLY A 223 -0.26 8.91 -18.89
C GLY A 223 -1.10 7.85 -19.59
N THR A 224 -1.85 7.03 -18.86
CA THR A 224 -2.68 5.94 -19.41
C THR A 224 -4.17 6.08 -19.07
N LYS A 225 -4.52 6.70 -17.94
CA LYS A 225 -5.90 6.87 -17.46
C LYS A 225 -6.12 8.25 -16.87
N GLU A 226 -7.36 8.71 -16.85
CA GLU A 226 -7.75 9.90 -16.09
C GLU A 226 -7.69 9.59 -14.59
N ILE A 227 -7.14 10.53 -13.80
CA ILE A 227 -7.10 10.43 -12.34
C ILE A 227 -7.95 11.54 -11.76
N THR A 228 -8.99 11.18 -11.00
CA THR A 228 -9.90 12.11 -10.31
C THR A 228 -9.87 11.87 -8.80
N GLU A 229 -10.56 12.72 -8.04
CA GLU A 229 -10.63 12.62 -6.57
C GLU A 229 -12.06 12.64 -6.05
N ILE A 230 -12.31 11.99 -4.91
CA ILE A 230 -13.62 11.98 -4.22
C ILE A 230 -13.70 12.90 -2.99
N GLU A 231 -12.57 13.26 -2.38
CA GLU A 231 -12.53 14.19 -1.23
C GLU A 231 -11.77 15.48 -1.56
N GLY A 232 -10.54 15.30 -2.04
CA GLY A 232 -9.60 16.39 -2.28
C GLY A 232 -8.88 16.87 -1.02
N ILE A 233 -7.66 17.33 -1.23
CA ILE A 233 -6.74 17.66 -0.13
C ILE A 233 -7.25 18.78 0.77
N LYS A 234 -7.97 19.74 0.19
CA LYS A 234 -8.51 20.87 0.93
C LYS A 234 -9.50 20.40 1.99
N PHE A 235 -10.38 19.46 1.64
CA PHE A 235 -11.35 18.90 2.57
C PHE A 235 -10.65 18.16 3.71
N GLN A 236 -9.70 17.27 3.40
CA GLN A 236 -8.99 16.51 4.42
C GLN A 236 -8.22 17.43 5.39
N ALA A 237 -7.43 18.37 4.86
CA ALA A 237 -6.64 19.27 5.68
C ALA A 237 -7.52 20.20 6.54
N ASP A 238 -8.60 20.74 5.98
CA ASP A 238 -9.54 21.58 6.75
C ASP A 238 -10.28 20.78 7.82
N MET A 239 -10.62 19.51 7.55
CA MET A 239 -11.29 18.63 8.50
C MET A 239 -10.37 18.28 9.68
N LEU A 240 -9.12 17.89 9.40
CA LEU A 240 -8.11 17.61 10.43
C LEU A 240 -7.80 18.85 11.27
N ASP A 241 -7.64 20.01 10.63
CA ASP A 241 -7.42 21.28 11.31
C ASP A 241 -8.64 21.78 12.10
N SER A 242 -9.82 21.19 11.85
CA SER A 242 -11.05 21.51 12.59
C SER A 242 -11.29 20.64 13.83
N PHE A 243 -10.36 19.72 14.15
CA PHE A 243 -10.37 18.99 15.40
C PHE A 243 -10.28 19.97 16.57
N SER A 244 -11.03 19.70 17.64
CA SER A 244 -10.87 20.43 18.89
C SER A 244 -9.44 20.34 19.39
N GLU A 245 -8.99 21.36 20.14
CA GLU A 245 -7.65 21.37 20.74
C GLU A 245 -7.39 20.09 21.56
N GLU A 246 -8.40 19.64 22.32
CA GLU A 246 -8.37 18.38 23.07
C GLU A 246 -8.12 17.18 22.16
N LEU A 247 -8.87 17.05 21.06
CA LEU A 247 -8.66 15.95 20.11
C LEU A 247 -7.29 16.04 19.42
N GLN A 248 -6.81 17.23 19.06
CA GLN A 248 -5.49 17.35 18.45
C GLN A 248 -4.37 16.89 19.40
N ILE A 249 -4.47 17.25 20.69
CA ILE A 249 -3.53 16.81 21.73
C ILE A 249 -3.63 15.30 21.94
N GLU A 250 -4.83 14.74 22.06
CA GLU A 250 -5.03 13.30 22.24
C GLU A 250 -4.51 12.51 21.03
N PHE A 251 -4.72 12.98 19.81
CA PHE A 251 -4.16 12.35 18.61
C PHE A 251 -2.63 12.28 18.64
N LEU A 252 -1.95 13.36 19.07
CA LEU A 252 -0.50 13.35 19.25
C LEU A 252 -0.08 12.33 20.33
N LYS A 253 -0.80 12.26 21.45
CA LYS A 253 -0.51 11.28 22.51
C LYS A 253 -0.67 9.83 22.03
N TRP A 254 -1.72 9.54 21.25
CA TRP A 254 -1.90 8.21 20.66
C TRP A 254 -0.71 7.83 19.77
N ALA A 255 -0.28 8.74 18.89
CA ALA A 255 0.88 8.50 18.03
C ALA A 255 2.18 8.29 18.82
N LEU A 256 2.39 9.03 19.92
CA LEU A 256 3.57 8.86 20.79
C LEU A 256 3.53 7.51 21.53
N ALA A 257 2.36 7.10 22.03
CA ALA A 257 2.19 5.81 22.69
C ALA A 257 2.46 4.64 21.74
N GLU A 258 2.03 4.74 20.48
CA GLU A 258 2.30 3.71 19.46
C GLU A 258 3.79 3.45 19.23
N ILE A 259 4.68 4.43 19.47
CA ILE A 259 6.13 4.23 19.33
C ILE A 259 6.70 3.41 20.49
N GLU A 260 6.16 3.56 21.69
CA GLU A 260 6.67 2.87 22.89
C GLU A 260 6.17 1.42 22.98
N GLU A 261 5.04 1.12 22.34
CA GLU A 261 4.35 -0.17 22.43
C GLU A 261 4.70 -1.08 21.25
N GLU A 262 5.48 -2.15 21.49
CA GLU A 262 5.73 -3.19 20.47
C GLU A 262 4.43 -3.82 19.93
N GLU A 263 3.35 -3.83 20.71
CA GLU A 263 2.03 -4.34 20.29
C GLU A 263 1.38 -3.49 19.17
N SER A 264 1.80 -2.23 19.00
CA SER A 264 1.28 -1.33 17.97
C SER A 264 1.66 -1.82 16.57
N ILE A 265 2.93 -2.22 16.37
CA ILE A 265 3.40 -2.68 15.06
C ILE A 265 2.83 -4.07 14.74
N GLU A 266 2.65 -4.94 15.74
CA GLU A 266 1.94 -6.20 15.54
C GLU A 266 0.49 -5.97 15.07
N THR A 267 -0.13 -4.85 15.49
CA THR A 267 -1.48 -4.49 15.04
C THR A 267 -1.47 -4.06 13.57
N VAL A 268 -0.46 -3.29 13.14
CA VAL A 268 -0.24 -2.96 11.73
C VAL A 268 0.00 -4.23 10.89
N ASP A 269 0.81 -5.17 11.36
CA ASP A 269 1.04 -6.46 10.70
C ASP A 269 -0.27 -7.23 10.53
N LYS A 270 -1.13 -7.26 11.56
CA LYS A 270 -2.45 -7.90 11.52
C LYS A 270 -3.40 -7.22 10.53
N ILE A 271 -3.36 -5.88 10.44
CA ILE A 271 -4.13 -5.11 9.46
C ILE A 271 -3.65 -5.46 8.05
N LEU A 272 -2.34 -5.41 7.79
CA LEU A 272 -1.76 -5.75 6.48
C LEU A 272 -2.12 -7.18 6.07
N GLU A 273 -1.99 -8.15 6.97
CA GLU A 273 -2.31 -9.55 6.68
C GLU A 273 -3.82 -9.75 6.44
N SER A 274 -4.68 -9.09 7.21
CA SER A 274 -6.13 -9.13 6.98
C SER A 274 -6.49 -8.52 5.62
N TRP A 275 -5.82 -7.43 5.26
CA TRP A 275 -5.97 -6.79 3.94
C TRP A 275 -5.51 -7.69 2.81
N LYS A 276 -4.31 -8.30 2.90
CA LYS A 276 -3.79 -9.23 1.90
C LYS A 276 -4.72 -10.42 1.68
N ASN A 277 -5.36 -10.91 2.75
CA ASN A 277 -6.31 -12.02 2.66
C ASN A 277 -7.72 -11.62 2.18
N GLY A 278 -8.01 -10.31 2.08
CA GLY A 278 -9.33 -9.79 1.76
C GLY A 278 -10.36 -10.03 2.87
N ASP A 279 -9.91 -10.15 4.12
CA ASP A 279 -10.79 -10.32 5.29
C ASP A 279 -11.32 -8.96 5.76
N ALA A 280 -12.34 -8.48 5.05
CA ALA A 280 -12.98 -7.20 5.34
C ALA A 280 -13.62 -7.16 6.75
N GLU A 281 -14.10 -8.29 7.27
CA GLU A 281 -14.68 -8.35 8.62
C GLU A 281 -13.61 -8.17 9.69
N GLN A 282 -12.46 -8.83 9.54
CA GLN A 282 -11.34 -8.68 10.46
C GLN A 282 -10.74 -7.28 10.37
N LEU A 283 -10.59 -6.73 9.15
CA LEU A 283 -10.17 -5.34 8.97
C LEU A 283 -11.10 -4.37 9.71
N ALA A 284 -12.42 -4.50 9.55
CA ALA A 284 -13.37 -3.62 10.22
C ALA A 284 -13.26 -3.69 11.75
N LYS A 285 -12.98 -4.87 12.31
CA LYS A 285 -12.75 -5.04 13.76
C LYS A 285 -11.46 -4.38 14.23
N LEU A 286 -10.37 -4.54 13.47
CA LEU A 286 -9.06 -3.96 13.81
C LEU A 286 -9.10 -2.42 13.72
N LEU A 287 -9.73 -1.87 12.69
CA LEU A 287 -9.74 -0.43 12.41
C LEU A 287 -10.71 0.37 13.30
N ARG A 288 -11.84 -0.21 13.71
CA ARG A 288 -12.81 0.49 14.57
C ARG A 288 -12.41 0.49 16.05
N GLY A 289 -11.46 -0.35 16.45
CA GLY A 289 -11.07 -0.51 17.85
C GLY A 289 -12.23 -0.94 18.75
N ASN A 290 -12.05 -0.79 20.06
CA ASN A 290 -13.14 -0.90 21.03
C ASN A 290 -13.84 0.46 21.15
N ASP A 291 -15.17 0.46 21.19
CA ASP A 291 -16.00 1.65 21.36
C ASP A 291 -15.88 2.17 22.80
N ASP A 292 -14.88 3.00 23.09
CA ASP A 292 -14.69 3.61 24.40
C ASP A 292 -15.66 4.80 24.57
N GLY A 293 -16.96 4.49 24.58
CA GLY A 293 -18.10 5.42 24.54
C GLY A 293 -18.17 6.50 25.64
N ASP A 294 -17.14 6.63 26.48
CA ASP A 294 -16.97 7.70 27.48
C ASP A 294 -15.86 8.72 27.13
N ASN A 295 -14.99 8.45 26.14
CA ASN A 295 -13.94 9.39 25.71
C ASN A 295 -14.48 10.39 24.66
N GLU A 296 -14.58 11.67 25.02
CA GLU A 296 -15.10 12.72 24.12
C GLU A 296 -14.22 12.99 22.90
N ALA A 297 -12.89 12.90 23.03
CA ALA A 297 -11.98 13.02 21.89
C ALA A 297 -12.20 11.87 20.90
N LEU A 298 -12.35 10.64 21.38
CA LEU A 298 -12.64 9.49 20.51
C LEU A 298 -14.01 9.61 19.82
N LYS A 299 -15.03 10.14 20.51
CA LYS A 299 -16.33 10.43 19.90
C LYS A 299 -16.22 11.47 18.78
N GLU A 300 -15.47 12.54 19.01
CA GLU A 300 -15.23 13.56 18.00
C GLU A 300 -14.46 12.98 16.80
N TYR A 301 -13.40 12.22 17.06
CA TYR A 301 -12.61 11.54 16.04
C TYR A 301 -13.51 10.64 15.19
N ASN A 302 -14.30 9.77 15.82
CA ASN A 302 -15.16 8.84 15.12
C ASN A 302 -16.22 9.57 14.29
N LYS A 303 -16.83 10.62 14.84
CA LYS A 303 -17.79 11.43 14.10
C LYS A 303 -17.17 12.08 12.87
N LYS A 304 -15.99 12.71 13.00
CA LYS A 304 -15.34 13.41 11.88
C LYS A 304 -14.79 12.42 10.84
N MET A 305 -14.08 11.39 11.28
CA MET A 305 -13.35 10.45 10.42
C MET A 305 -14.20 9.33 9.83
N TRP A 306 -15.19 8.80 10.54
CA TRP A 306 -16.02 7.68 10.07
C TRP A 306 -17.42 8.10 9.62
N GLU A 307 -17.98 9.19 10.13
CA GLU A 307 -19.33 9.61 9.73
C GLU A 307 -19.29 10.76 8.71
N GLU A 308 -18.73 11.92 9.09
CA GLU A 308 -18.76 13.12 8.26
C GLU A 308 -17.94 12.93 6.97
N ARG A 309 -16.76 12.30 7.10
CA ARG A 309 -15.88 11.96 5.98
C ARG A 309 -16.51 10.97 4.99
N ASP A 310 -17.06 9.85 5.47
CA ASP A 310 -17.73 8.86 4.63
C ASP A 310 -18.95 9.45 3.90
N ASN A 311 -19.72 10.30 4.60
CA ASN A 311 -20.83 11.04 3.99
C ASN A 311 -20.36 12.07 2.94
N ASN A 312 -19.12 12.55 3.01
CA ASN A 312 -18.53 13.38 1.97
C ASN A 312 -18.10 12.53 0.76
N MET A 313 -17.36 11.44 0.99
CA MET A 313 -16.90 10.52 -0.06
C MET A 313 -18.05 9.98 -0.92
N THR A 314 -19.17 9.59 -0.29
CA THR A 314 -20.35 9.08 -1.00
C THR A 314 -20.97 10.08 -1.99
N LYS A 315 -20.80 11.40 -1.76
CA LYS A 315 -21.27 12.44 -2.70
C LYS A 315 -20.33 12.62 -3.89
N GLY A 316 -19.08 12.20 -3.76
CA GLY A 316 -18.04 12.30 -4.78
C GLY A 316 -18.04 11.13 -5.78
N ILE A 317 -18.82 10.07 -5.54
CA ILE A 317 -18.88 8.90 -6.44
C ILE A 317 -19.57 9.31 -7.76
N PRO A 318 -18.89 9.21 -8.91
CA PRO A 318 -19.49 9.49 -10.21
C PRO A 318 -20.55 8.42 -10.57
N TYR A 319 -21.70 8.85 -11.10
CA TYR A 319 -22.83 7.99 -11.51
C TYR A 319 -22.84 7.69 -13.01
#